data_AF-A0A523SR82-F1
#
_entry.id   AF-A0A523SR82-F1
#
_cell.length_a   1.000
_cell.length_b   1.000
_cell.length_c   1.000
_cell.angle_alpha   90.00
_cell.angle_beta   90.00
_cell.angle_gamma   90.00
#
_symmetry.space_group_name_H-M   'P 1'
#
loop_
_entity.id
_entity.type
_entity.pdbx_description
1 polymer ?
#
loop_
_entity_poly.entity_id
_entity_poly.type
_entity_poly.pdbx_seq_one_letter_code
_entity_poly.pdbx_strand_id
1 'polypeptide(L)'
;MKNLALFTDLYELTMAASYYDHGMFEPATFSLFIRKYPTSRRYFISAGLADVLDYLKDLKFTSDDLNYLDETGLFKPGFLSYLEKFRFTGDVSAIPEGRLFFVNEPIIEITAPLI
;
A
#
# COMPACT_ATOMS: atom_id res chain seq x y z
N MET A 1 4.08 -7.57 -14.95
CA MET A 1 3.95 -6.10 -14.95
C MET A 1 5.30 -5.48 -14.55
N LYS A 2 5.56 -4.21 -14.85
CA LYS A 2 6.75 -3.51 -14.30
C LYS A 2 6.70 -3.57 -12.77
N ASN A 3 7.85 -3.63 -12.11
CA ASN A 3 7.90 -3.47 -10.66
C ASN A 3 7.38 -2.07 -10.29
N LEU A 4 6.41 -2.00 -9.38
CA LEU A 4 5.73 -0.77 -8.97
C LEU A 4 6.01 -0.42 -7.50
N ALA A 5 7.02 -1.02 -6.87
CA ALA A 5 7.35 -0.75 -5.46
C ALA A 5 7.64 0.74 -5.16
N LEU A 6 8.21 1.47 -6.12
CA LEU A 6 8.45 2.91 -6.03
C LEU A 6 7.30 3.77 -6.58
N PHE A 7 6.19 3.16 -7.03
CA PHE A 7 4.98 3.91 -7.39
C PHE A 7 4.19 4.26 -6.13
N THR A 8 4.81 5.09 -5.31
CA THR A 8 4.28 5.60 -4.03
C THR A 8 4.77 7.03 -3.85
N ASP A 9 4.11 7.77 -2.97
CA ASP A 9 4.64 9.07 -2.53
C ASP A 9 5.86 8.85 -1.62
N LEU A 10 6.86 9.73 -1.75
CA LEU A 10 8.11 9.65 -0.97
C LEU A 10 7.86 9.63 0.54
N TYR A 11 6.79 10.30 1.01
CA TYR A 11 6.49 10.36 2.43
C TYR A 11 6.13 8.99 3.02
N GLU A 12 5.59 8.06 2.23
CA GLU A 12 5.28 6.71 2.70
C GLU A 12 6.56 5.95 3.07
N LEU A 13 7.61 6.10 2.24
CA LEU A 13 8.92 5.50 2.51
C LEU A 13 9.62 6.14 3.71
N THR A 14 9.52 7.47 3.87
CA THR A 14 10.14 8.15 5.02
C THR A 14 9.40 7.87 6.32
N MET A 15 8.08 7.71 6.29
CA MET A 15 7.30 7.23 7.44
C MET A 15 7.67 5.78 7.78
N ALA A 16 7.74 4.88 6.80
CA ALA A 16 8.16 3.49 7.01
C ALA A 16 9.57 3.40 7.61
N ALA A 17 10.52 4.20 7.13
CA ALA A 17 11.85 4.29 7.72
C ALA A 17 11.81 4.74 9.19
N SER A 18 10.93 5.69 9.53
CA SER A 18 10.73 6.13 10.91
C SER A 18 10.18 5.03 11.80
N TYR A 19 9.17 4.28 11.33
CA TYR A 19 8.62 3.13 12.05
C TYR A 19 9.66 2.03 12.25
N TYR A 20 10.49 1.75 11.23
CA TYR A 20 11.57 0.77 11.31
C TYR A 20 12.60 1.16 12.37
N ASP A 21 13.03 2.42 12.39
CA ASP A 21 13.98 2.94 13.38
C ASP A 21 13.46 2.86 14.82
N HIS A 22 12.14 2.93 15.00
CA HIS A 22 11.48 2.83 16.32
C HIS A 22 10.99 1.42 16.66
N GLY A 23 11.22 0.43 15.78
CA GLY A 23 10.81 -0.96 15.99
C GLY A 23 9.28 -1.17 15.98
N MET A 24 8.54 -0.35 15.23
CA MET A 24 7.08 -0.41 15.17
C MET A 24 6.60 -1.38 14.08
N PHE A 25 6.55 -2.67 14.40
CA PHE A 25 6.14 -3.75 13.47
C PHE A 25 4.73 -4.30 13.75
N GLU A 26 3.97 -3.64 14.62
CA GLU A 26 2.64 -4.10 15.03
C GLU A 26 1.64 -4.04 13.87
N PRO A 27 0.63 -4.93 13.84
CA PRO A 27 -0.43 -4.88 12.84
C PRO A 27 -1.23 -3.58 12.90
N ALA A 28 -1.59 -3.04 11.74
CA ALA A 28 -2.49 -1.92 11.57
C ALA A 28 -3.54 -2.23 10.49
N THR A 29 -4.73 -1.63 10.62
CA THR A 29 -5.80 -1.75 9.62
C THR A 29 -6.08 -0.38 9.00
N PHE A 30 -6.04 -0.32 7.67
CA PHE A 30 -6.40 0.87 6.89
C PHE A 30 -7.64 0.58 6.04
N SER A 31 -8.60 1.51 6.06
CA SER A 31 -9.87 1.40 5.33
C SER A 31 -9.99 2.48 4.26
N LEU A 32 -10.22 2.07 3.01
CA LEU A 32 -10.50 2.98 1.90
C LEU A 32 -12.01 3.22 1.77
N PHE A 33 -12.42 4.49 1.78
CA PHE A 33 -13.81 4.88 1.57
C PHE A 33 -13.93 6.26 0.90
N ILE A 34 -15.08 6.50 0.28
CA ILE A 34 -15.39 7.77 -0.39
C ILE A 34 -16.33 8.59 0.49
N ARG A 35 -16.07 9.90 0.64
CA ARG A 35 -16.85 10.77 1.54
C ARG A 35 -18.02 11.49 0.89
N LYS A 36 -17.98 11.69 -0.43
CA LYS A 36 -18.94 12.51 -1.17
C LYS A 36 -19.28 11.88 -2.51
N TYR A 37 -20.55 12.02 -2.91
CA TYR A 37 -20.96 11.66 -4.26
C TYR A 37 -20.53 12.72 -5.27
N PRO A 38 -20.21 12.33 -6.51
CA PRO A 38 -20.27 13.22 -7.66
C PRO A 38 -21.69 13.81 -7.80
N THR A 39 -21.79 15.02 -8.35
CA THR A 39 -23.05 15.79 -8.43
C THR A 39 -24.22 15.02 -9.06
N SER A 40 -23.96 14.12 -10.00
CA SER A 40 -24.97 13.39 -10.79
C SER A 40 -25.15 11.92 -10.42
N ARG A 41 -24.49 11.41 -9.38
CA ARG A 41 -24.51 9.97 -9.02
C ARG A 41 -24.95 9.75 -7.59
N ARG A 42 -25.55 8.60 -7.30
CA ARG A 42 -26.08 8.22 -5.97
C ARG A 42 -25.52 6.92 -5.42
N TYR A 43 -24.64 6.27 -6.17
CA TYR A 43 -23.96 5.03 -5.82
C TYR A 43 -22.66 4.93 -6.63
N PHE A 44 -21.82 3.99 -6.24
CA PHE A 44 -20.64 3.56 -6.97
C PHE A 44 -20.72 2.06 -7.28
N ILE A 45 -19.88 1.60 -8.21
CA ILE A 45 -19.69 0.17 -8.52
C ILE A 45 -18.25 -0.16 -8.17
N SER A 46 -18.03 -1.22 -7.38
CA SER A 46 -16.69 -1.72 -7.05
C SER A 46 -16.00 -2.29 -8.29
N ALA A 47 -14.77 -1.86 -8.56
CA ALA A 47 -13.92 -2.32 -9.66
C ALA A 47 -12.44 -2.06 -9.34
N GLY A 48 -11.54 -2.92 -9.83
CA GLY A 48 -10.08 -2.80 -9.66
C GLY A 48 -9.48 -3.65 -8.52
N LEU A 49 -10.28 -4.51 -7.89
CA LEU A 49 -9.79 -5.43 -6.85
C LEU A 49 -8.79 -6.44 -7.43
N ALA A 50 -9.03 -6.93 -8.65
CA ALA A 50 -8.09 -7.84 -9.31
C ALA A 50 -6.69 -7.22 -9.48
N ASP A 51 -6.64 -5.97 -9.94
CA ASP A 51 -5.38 -5.24 -10.13
C ASP A 51 -4.65 -4.99 -8.80
N VAL A 52 -5.39 -4.67 -7.74
CA VAL A 52 -4.82 -4.50 -6.38
C VAL A 52 -4.18 -5.81 -5.89
N LEU A 53 -4.89 -6.94 -6.03
CA LEU A 53 -4.38 -8.24 -5.59
C LEU A 53 -3.15 -8.67 -6.39
N ASP A 54 -3.14 -8.44 -7.70
CA ASP A 54 -1.96 -8.73 -8.54
C ASP A 54 -0.77 -7.84 -8.16
N TYR A 55 -1.00 -6.55 -7.88
CA TYR A 55 0.04 -5.65 -7.38
C TYR A 55 0.63 -6.13 -6.05
N LEU A 56 -0.21 -6.41 -5.05
CA LEU A 56 0.24 -6.84 -3.72
C LEU A 56 1.02 -8.16 -3.76
N LYS A 57 0.58 -9.10 -4.59
CA LYS A 57 1.24 -10.41 -4.78
C LYS A 57 2.65 -10.28 -5.36
N ASP A 58 2.86 -9.34 -6.27
CA ASP A 58 4.13 -9.13 -6.96
C ASP A 58 5.01 -8.04 -6.32
N LEU A 59 4.52 -7.36 -5.28
CA LEU A 59 5.18 -6.23 -4.61
C LEU A 59 6.51 -6.66 -3.96
N LYS A 60 7.60 -6.10 -4.46
CA LYS A 60 8.97 -6.31 -3.96
C LYS A 60 9.86 -5.17 -4.42
N PHE A 61 10.92 -4.83 -3.67
CA PHE A 61 11.93 -3.90 -4.15
C PHE A 61 12.96 -4.64 -5.01
N THR A 62 13.31 -4.10 -6.17
CA THR A 62 14.42 -4.58 -7.00
C THR A 62 15.74 -3.93 -6.57
N SER A 63 16.85 -4.50 -7.03
CA SER A 63 18.17 -3.89 -6.84
C SER A 63 18.25 -2.46 -7.39
N ASP A 64 17.61 -2.18 -8.52
CA ASP A 64 17.57 -0.83 -9.10
C ASP A 64 16.77 0.14 -8.21
N ASP A 65 15.65 -0.31 -7.63
CA ASP A 65 14.88 0.50 -6.68
C ASP A 65 15.72 0.83 -5.43
N LEU A 66 16.43 -0.15 -4.88
CA LEU A 66 17.25 0.02 -3.68
C LEU A 66 18.45 0.92 -3.93
N ASN A 67 19.12 0.78 -5.08
CA ASN A 67 20.22 1.66 -5.49
C ASN A 67 19.75 3.11 -5.62
N TYR A 68 18.59 3.32 -6.27
CA TYR A 68 17.99 4.65 -6.35
C TYR A 68 17.72 5.25 -4.98
N LEU A 69 17.14 4.47 -4.06
CA LEU A 69 16.86 4.94 -2.70
C LEU A 69 18.15 5.26 -1.92
N ASP A 70 19.21 4.47 -2.09
CA ASP A 70 20.52 4.74 -1.47
C ASP A 70 21.13 6.05 -1.99
N GLU A 71 21.06 6.30 -3.30
CA GLU A 71 21.55 7.53 -3.94
C GLU A 71 20.86 8.80 -3.42
N THR A 72 19.63 8.70 -2.91
CA THR A 72 18.95 9.86 -2.31
C THR A 72 19.61 10.34 -1.01
N GLY A 73 20.37 9.47 -0.32
CA GLY A 73 20.98 9.74 0.99
C GLY A 73 19.97 9.90 2.14
N LEU A 74 18.68 9.59 1.91
CA LEU A 74 17.62 9.75 2.90
C LEU A 74 17.45 8.54 3.83
N PHE A 75 17.92 7.36 3.41
CA PHE A 75 17.62 6.09 4.06
C PHE A 75 18.86 5.43 4.64
N LYS A 76 18.72 4.83 5.82
CA LYS A 76 19.82 4.09 6.47
C LYS A 76 20.01 2.72 5.81
N PRO A 77 21.25 2.18 5.75
CA PRO A 77 21.52 0.86 5.17
C PRO A 77 20.69 -0.29 5.77
N GLY A 78 20.38 -0.21 7.07
CA GLY A 78 19.52 -1.20 7.74
C GLY A 78 18.10 -1.23 7.19
N PHE A 79 17.52 -0.08 6.85
CA PHE A 79 16.19 0.00 6.25
C PHE A 79 16.20 -0.48 4.80
N LEU A 80 17.24 -0.17 4.02
CA LEU A 80 17.37 -0.70 2.65
C LEU A 80 17.49 -2.24 2.65
N SER A 81 18.23 -2.80 3.61
CA SER A 81 18.34 -4.26 3.81
C SER A 81 17.01 -4.90 4.22
N TYR A 82 16.14 -4.14 4.89
CA TYR A 82 14.78 -4.56 5.21
C TYR A 82 13.91 -4.59 3.94
N LEU A 83 13.92 -3.51 3.15
CA LEU A 83 13.16 -3.40 1.89
C LEU A 83 13.52 -4.49 0.87
N GLU A 84 14.79 -4.91 0.81
CA GLU A 84 15.23 -6.01 -0.07
C GLU A 84 14.46 -7.31 0.18
N LYS A 85 14.15 -7.59 1.44
CA LYS A 85 13.45 -8.81 1.88
C LYS A 85 11.94 -8.62 1.97
N PHE A 86 11.47 -7.39 1.86
CA PHE A 86 10.06 -7.05 2.03
C PHE A 86 9.17 -7.82 1.07
N ARG A 87 8.11 -8.41 1.59
CA ARG A 87 6.99 -8.98 0.84
C ARG A 87 5.71 -8.63 1.58
N PHE A 88 4.63 -8.40 0.83
CA PHE A 88 3.33 -8.23 1.43
C PHE A 88 2.89 -9.54 2.12
N THR A 89 2.48 -9.45 3.39
CA THR A 89 2.07 -10.59 4.22
C THR A 89 0.73 -10.35 4.93
N GLY A 90 0.03 -9.28 4.56
CA GLY A 90 -1.22 -8.88 5.18
C GLY A 90 -2.46 -9.56 4.60
N ASP A 91 -3.59 -9.25 5.23
CA ASP A 91 -4.92 -9.66 4.83
C ASP A 91 -5.64 -8.54 4.09
N VAL A 92 -6.47 -8.90 3.11
CA VAL A 92 -7.30 -7.98 2.32
C VAL A 92 -8.76 -8.39 2.45
N SER A 93 -9.59 -7.49 2.98
CA SER A 93 -11.05 -7.63 3.01
C SER A 93 -11.66 -6.59 2.08
N ALA A 94 -12.44 -7.01 1.08
CA ALA A 94 -12.97 -6.09 0.08
C ALA A 94 -14.36 -6.46 -0.41
N ILE A 95 -15.12 -5.44 -0.86
CA ILE A 95 -16.38 -5.63 -1.58
C ILE A 95 -16.09 -6.26 -2.95
N PRO A 96 -16.75 -7.37 -3.33
CA PRO A 96 -16.56 -8.00 -4.64
C PRO A 96 -16.85 -7.04 -5.81
N GLU A 97 -16.12 -7.20 -6.91
CA GLU A 97 -16.33 -6.38 -8.10
C GLU A 97 -17.76 -6.50 -8.66
N GLY A 98 -18.23 -5.41 -9.28
CA GLY A 98 -19.58 -5.31 -9.82
C GLY A 98 -20.67 -5.05 -8.78
N ARG A 99 -20.34 -5.05 -7.48
CA ARG A 99 -21.29 -4.70 -6.41
C ARG A 99 -21.41 -3.19 -6.23
N LEU A 100 -22.59 -2.76 -5.78
CA LEU A 100 -22.84 -1.38 -5.38
C LEU A 100 -22.19 -1.08 -4.03
N PHE A 101 -21.68 0.14 -3.88
CA PHE A 101 -21.28 0.71 -2.60
C PHE A 101 -21.61 2.21 -2.53
N PHE A 102 -21.58 2.76 -1.32
CA PHE A 102 -22.05 4.10 -0.96
C PHE A 102 -20.93 4.93 -0.28
N VAL A 103 -21.23 6.18 0.03
CA VAL A 103 -20.27 7.02 0.77
C VAL A 103 -20.18 6.61 2.24
N ASN A 104 -19.01 6.83 2.84
CA ASN A 104 -18.71 6.58 4.25
C ASN A 104 -18.82 5.11 4.69
N GLU A 105 -18.65 4.18 3.77
CA GLU A 105 -18.46 2.76 4.05
C GLU A 105 -17.15 2.25 3.44
N PRO A 106 -16.44 1.32 4.10
CA PRO A 106 -15.18 0.77 3.60
C PRO A 106 -15.42 -0.09 2.35
N ILE A 107 -14.61 0.14 1.32
CA ILE A 107 -14.64 -0.61 0.06
C ILE A 107 -13.61 -1.74 0.08
N ILE A 108 -12.45 -1.43 0.66
CA ILE A 108 -11.34 -2.34 0.91
C ILE A 108 -10.70 -1.96 2.24
N GLU A 109 -10.34 -2.98 3.01
CA GLU A 109 -9.57 -2.89 4.24
C GLU A 109 -8.34 -3.77 4.11
N ILE A 110 -7.20 -3.24 4.51
CA ILE A 110 -5.92 -3.94 4.52
C ILE A 110 -5.43 -4.00 5.96
N THR A 111 -5.15 -5.21 6.44
CA THR A 111 -4.54 -5.44 7.75
C THR A 111 -3.16 -6.07 7.54
N ALA A 112 -2.10 -5.39 7.95
CA ALA A 112 -0.71 -5.84 7.79
C ALA A 112 0.17 -5.23 8.89
N PRO A 113 1.40 -5.74 9.10
CA PRO A 113 2.41 -4.99 9.84
C PRO A 113 2.54 -3.56 9.31
N LEU A 114 2.76 -2.59 10.20
CA LEU A 114 2.85 -1.16 9.83
C LEU A 114 3.98 -0.86 8.81
N ILE A 115 4.99 -1.74 8.74
CA ILE A 115 6.12 -1.71 7.81
C ILE A 115 6.42 -3.09 7.25
#